data_AF-A0AAV9UA64-F1
#
_entry.id   AF-A0AAV9UA64-F1
#
_cell.length_a   1.000
_cell.length_b   1.000
_cell.length_c   1.000
_cell.angle_alpha   90.00
_cell.angle_beta   90.00
_cell.angle_gamma   90.00
#
_symmetry.space_group_name_H-M   'P 1'
#
loop_
_entity.id
_entity.type
_entity.pdbx_description
1 polymer ?
#
loop_
_entity_poly.entity_id
_entity_poly.type
_entity_poly.pdbx_seq_one_letter_code
_entity_poly.pdbx_strand_id
1 'polypeptide(L)'
;MDPFSITVSVSSLIVVCTRIIKLSSDVSAAYRSASFTLSAIASECAVISASLTRLQNMLLNEPERLGALADNLDTALLGCALTMSVLQEQIGGLAKETEGGERQVKKFKYVLEQDYLKELLQQIRGQQVSITLLLQTYQRYG
;
A
#
# COMPACT_ATOMS: atom_id res chain seq x y z
N MET A 1 -16.59 11.00 -6.70
CA MET A 1 -16.97 9.68 -7.26
C MET A 1 -18.24 9.16 -6.59
N ASP A 2 -19.00 8.27 -7.22
CA ASP A 2 -20.12 7.57 -6.57
C ASP A 2 -19.64 6.39 -5.68
N PRO A 3 -20.45 5.90 -4.72
CA PRO A 3 -20.04 4.86 -3.78
C PRO A 3 -19.57 3.55 -4.42
N PHE A 4 -20.13 3.20 -5.59
CA PHE A 4 -19.73 1.99 -6.29
C PHE A 4 -18.33 2.14 -6.88
N SER A 5 -18.06 3.28 -7.52
CA SER A 5 -16.73 3.60 -8.05
C SER A 5 -15.65 3.61 -6.95
N ILE A 6 -15.95 4.19 -5.79
CA ILE A 6 -15.05 4.18 -4.62
C ILE A 6 -14.82 2.74 -4.12
N THR A 7 -15.87 1.93 -4.05
CA THR A 7 -15.75 0.51 -3.65
C THR A 7 -14.84 -0.28 -4.58
N VAL A 8 -14.91 -0.03 -5.89
CA VAL A 8 -14.00 -0.64 -6.87
C VAL A 8 -12.56 -0.21 -6.63
N SER A 9 -12.31 1.07 -6.39
CA SER A 9 -10.97 1.61 -6.07
C SER A 9 -10.39 0.97 -4.80
N VAL A 10 -11.20 0.88 -3.73
CA VAL A 10 -10.83 0.20 -2.48
C VAL A 10 -10.46 -1.27 -2.72
N SER A 11 -11.27 -1.99 -3.50
CA SER A 11 -11.04 -3.39 -3.85
C SER A 11 -9.72 -3.59 -4.60
N SER A 12 -9.46 -2.73 -5.58
CA SER A 12 -8.22 -2.74 -6.37
C SER A 12 -7.00 -2.51 -5.48
N LEU A 13 -7.09 -1.56 -4.55
CA LEU A 13 -6.00 -1.26 -3.60
C LEU A 13 -5.71 -2.41 -2.64
N ILE A 14 -6.73 -3.14 -2.16
CA ILE A 14 -6.54 -4.35 -1.34
C ILE A 14 -5.71 -5.39 -2.09
N VAL A 15 -6.03 -5.61 -3.37
CA VAL A 15 -5.29 -6.55 -4.25
C VAL A 15 -3.85 -6.09 -4.42
N VAL A 16 -3.63 -4.80 -4.68
CA VAL A 16 -2.28 -4.23 -4.81
C VAL A 16 -1.47 -4.37 -3.53
N CYS A 17 -2.06 -4.08 -2.36
CA CYS A 17 -1.40 -4.29 -1.06
C CYS A 17 -0.97 -5.75 -0.89
N THR A 18 -1.85 -6.69 -1.21
CA THR A 18 -1.55 -8.13 -1.13
C THR A 18 -0.40 -8.54 -2.06
N ARG A 19 -0.35 -7.98 -3.27
CA ARG A 19 0.75 -8.22 -4.21
C ARG A 19 2.07 -7.67 -3.69
N ILE A 20 2.07 -6.46 -3.14
CA ILE A 20 3.26 -5.83 -2.55
C ILE A 20 3.77 -6.62 -1.34
N ILE A 21 2.88 -7.12 -0.47
CA ILE A 21 3.24 -7.99 0.66
C ILE A 21 4.00 -9.22 0.17
N LYS A 22 3.48 -9.88 -0.87
CA LYS A 22 4.12 -11.05 -1.47
C LYS A 22 5.49 -10.72 -2.06
N LEU A 23 5.57 -9.71 -2.92
CA LEU A 23 6.83 -9.26 -3.53
C LEU A 23 7.88 -8.90 -2.47
N SER A 24 7.47 -8.18 -1.43
CA SER A 24 8.36 -7.78 -0.34
C SER A 24 8.90 -8.99 0.43
N SER A 25 8.07 -10.00 0.65
CA SER A 25 8.45 -11.24 1.33
C SER A 25 9.45 -12.06 0.49
N ASP A 26 9.17 -12.19 -0.81
CA ASP A 26 10.02 -12.93 -1.75
C ASP A 26 11.41 -12.29 -1.86
N VAL A 27 11.47 -10.95 -1.99
CA VAL A 27 12.74 -10.20 -2.04
C VAL A 27 13.46 -10.23 -0.68
N SER A 28 12.73 -10.11 0.44
CA SER A 28 13.33 -10.18 1.78
C SER A 28 14.05 -11.51 2.03
N ALA A 29 13.46 -12.62 1.57
CA ALA A 29 14.06 -13.94 1.68
C ALA A 29 15.39 -14.03 0.90
N ALA A 30 15.50 -13.33 -0.23
CA ALA A 30 16.71 -13.29 -1.05
C ALA A 30 17.79 -12.32 -0.54
N TYR A 31 17.41 -11.25 0.17
CA TYR A 31 18.32 -10.18 0.62
C TYR A 31 18.30 -10.00 2.15
N ARG A 32 19.20 -10.68 2.86
CA ARG A 32 19.27 -10.68 4.34
C ARG A 32 19.43 -9.28 4.99
N SER A 33 20.09 -8.33 4.30
CA SER A 33 20.26 -6.93 4.76
C SER A 33 19.05 -6.03 4.47
N ALA A 34 18.23 -6.40 3.48
CA ALA A 34 17.02 -5.70 3.05
C ALA A 34 15.80 -5.99 3.92
N SER A 35 15.87 -7.11 4.65
CA SER A 35 14.73 -7.75 5.30
C SER A 35 13.95 -6.79 6.20
N PHE A 36 14.60 -5.88 6.93
CA PHE A 36 13.89 -4.97 7.84
C PHE A 36 12.96 -3.99 7.11
N THR A 37 13.46 -3.24 6.11
CA THR A 37 12.66 -2.22 5.41
C THR A 37 11.53 -2.85 4.59
N LEU A 38 11.80 -3.96 3.91
CA LEU A 38 10.77 -4.70 3.16
C LEU A 38 9.73 -5.35 4.08
N SER A 39 10.13 -5.83 5.26
CA SER A 39 9.18 -6.35 6.25
C SER A 39 8.30 -5.23 6.83
N ALA A 40 8.88 -4.04 7.05
CA ALA A 40 8.12 -2.87 7.46
C ALA A 40 7.11 -2.48 6.38
N ILE A 41 7.52 -2.42 5.12
CA ILE A 41 6.62 -2.17 3.98
C ILE A 41 5.48 -3.19 3.93
N ALA A 42 5.79 -4.49 4.00
CA ALA A 42 4.78 -5.55 4.01
C ALA A 42 3.79 -5.38 5.18
N SER A 43 4.29 -5.04 6.36
CA SER A 43 3.45 -4.79 7.55
C SER A 43 2.51 -3.59 7.33
N GLU A 44 3.01 -2.47 6.81
CA GLU A 44 2.16 -1.30 6.53
C GLU A 44 1.09 -1.60 5.46
N CYS A 45 1.47 -2.31 4.39
CA CYS A 45 0.51 -2.76 3.37
C CYS A 45 -0.55 -3.69 3.95
N ALA A 46 -0.22 -4.54 4.93
CA ALA A 46 -1.19 -5.39 5.61
C ALA A 46 -2.18 -4.57 6.45
N VAL A 47 -1.70 -3.55 7.16
CA VAL A 47 -2.54 -2.62 7.93
C VAL A 47 -3.47 -1.82 7.01
N ILE A 48 -2.95 -1.30 5.89
CA ILE A 48 -3.76 -0.59 4.90
C ILE A 48 -4.81 -1.52 4.30
N SER A 49 -4.44 -2.73 3.89
CA SER A 49 -5.37 -3.74 3.37
C SER A 49 -6.50 -4.04 4.34
N ALA A 50 -6.19 -4.21 5.63
CA ALA A 50 -7.19 -4.42 6.67
C ALA A 50 -8.12 -3.20 6.83
N SER A 51 -7.57 -1.99 6.78
CA SER A 51 -8.33 -0.74 6.88
C SER A 51 -9.27 -0.56 5.67
N LEU A 52 -8.76 -0.81 4.46
CA LEU A 52 -9.52 -0.80 3.22
C LEU A 52 -10.61 -1.89 3.20
N THR A 53 -10.35 -3.07 3.75
CA THR A 53 -11.36 -4.14 3.86
C THR A 53 -12.50 -3.70 4.78
N ARG A 54 -12.19 -3.02 5.89
CA ARG A 54 -13.23 -2.43 6.76
C ARG A 54 -14.03 -1.38 6.01
N LEU A 55 -13.36 -0.48 5.29
CA LEU A 55 -14.00 0.55 4.46
C LEU A 55 -14.93 -0.07 3.42
N GLN A 56 -14.47 -1.10 2.70
CA GLN A 56 -15.25 -1.82 1.71
C GLN A 56 -16.53 -2.40 2.32
N ASN A 57 -16.43 -3.05 3.49
CA ASN A 57 -17.60 -3.58 4.19
C ASN A 57 -18.58 -2.47 4.58
N MET A 58 -18.10 -1.30 5.00
CA MET A 58 -18.97 -0.16 5.33
C MET A 58 -19.67 0.40 4.09
N LEU A 59 -18.95 0.55 2.98
CA LEU A 59 -19.50 1.01 1.70
C LEU A 59 -20.55 0.05 1.13
N LEU A 60 -20.38 -1.26 1.33
CA LEU A 60 -21.32 -2.27 0.86
C LEU A 60 -22.60 -2.33 1.71
N ASN A 61 -22.50 -2.07 3.02
CA ASN A 61 -23.64 -2.17 3.93
C ASN A 61 -24.40 -0.84 4.10
N GLU A 62 -23.71 0.30 4.03
CA GLU A 62 -24.27 1.62 4.31
C GLU A 62 -23.74 2.68 3.30
N PRO A 63 -23.97 2.52 1.99
CA PRO A 63 -23.40 3.40 0.95
C PRO A 63 -23.87 4.85 1.07
N GLU A 64 -25.05 5.10 1.60
CA GLU A 64 -25.61 6.45 1.83
C GLU A 64 -24.79 7.28 2.82
N ARG A 65 -24.05 6.65 3.74
CA ARG A 65 -23.20 7.34 4.72
C ARG A 65 -21.95 7.96 4.11
N LEU A 66 -21.62 7.61 2.87
CA LEU A 66 -20.47 8.17 2.16
C LEU A 66 -20.59 9.67 1.91
N GLY A 67 -21.82 10.15 1.67
CA GLY A 67 -22.21 11.56 1.65
C GLY A 67 -21.07 12.56 1.38
N ALA A 68 -20.80 13.41 2.36
CA ALA A 68 -19.82 14.49 2.29
C ALA A 68 -18.34 14.02 2.36
N LEU A 69 -18.08 12.73 2.65
CA LEU A 69 -16.73 12.17 2.74
C LEU A 69 -16.24 11.58 1.42
N ALA A 70 -17.12 11.44 0.41
CA ALA A 70 -16.81 10.80 -0.87
C ALA A 70 -15.55 11.38 -1.54
N ASP A 71 -15.47 12.70 -1.67
CA ASP A 71 -14.37 13.37 -2.39
C ASP A 71 -13.04 13.32 -1.61
N ASN A 72 -13.11 13.43 -0.28
CA ASN A 72 -11.93 13.30 0.58
C ASN A 72 -11.38 11.87 0.54
N LEU A 73 -12.28 10.88 0.55
CA LEU A 73 -11.90 9.49 0.47
C LEU A 73 -11.33 9.14 -0.90
N ASP A 74 -11.96 9.60 -1.99
CA ASP A 74 -11.45 9.43 -3.35
C ASP A 74 -10.03 9.98 -3.50
N THR A 75 -9.80 11.20 -3.00
CA THR A 75 -8.47 11.84 -3.01
C THR A 75 -7.43 11.02 -2.22
N ALA A 76 -7.79 10.53 -1.03
CA ALA A 76 -6.91 9.70 -0.22
C ALA A 76 -6.60 8.35 -0.88
N LEU A 77 -7.60 7.71 -1.51
CA LEU A 77 -7.43 6.46 -2.24
C LEU A 77 -6.55 6.64 -3.48
N LEU A 78 -6.70 7.75 -4.20
CA LEU A 78 -5.84 8.08 -5.34
C LEU A 78 -4.38 8.27 -4.90
N GLY A 79 -4.14 9.01 -3.82
CA GLY A 79 -2.80 9.17 -3.24
C GLY A 79 -2.18 7.83 -2.85
N CYS A 80 -2.96 6.97 -2.18
CA CYS A 80 -2.55 5.61 -1.85
C CYS A 80 -2.21 4.79 -3.10
N ALA A 81 -3.05 4.84 -4.15
CA ALA A 81 -2.83 4.12 -5.39
C ALA A 81 -1.52 4.51 -6.07
N LEU A 82 -1.24 5.81 -6.17
CA LEU A 82 0.00 6.32 -6.77
C LEU A 82 1.23 5.82 -6.01
N THR A 83 1.25 5.94 -4.69
CA THR A 83 2.37 5.46 -3.87
C THR A 83 2.54 3.95 -3.97
N MET A 84 1.44 3.18 -3.96
CA MET A 84 1.48 1.72 -4.10
C MET A 84 1.98 1.28 -5.49
N SER A 85 1.62 1.99 -6.56
CA SER A 85 2.12 1.72 -7.91
C SER A 85 3.63 1.89 -8.00
N VAL A 86 4.17 3.00 -7.49
CA VAL A 86 5.61 3.26 -7.45
C VAL A 86 6.32 2.19 -6.62
N LEU A 87 5.76 1.84 -5.45
CA LEU A 87 6.35 0.81 -4.60
C LEU A 87 6.38 -0.56 -5.28
N GLN A 88 5.29 -0.95 -5.94
CA GLN A 88 5.20 -2.21 -6.66
C GLN A 88 6.21 -2.28 -7.81
N GLU A 89 6.43 -1.18 -8.52
CA GLU A 89 7.43 -1.10 -9.58
C GLU A 89 8.85 -1.28 -9.03
N GLN A 90 9.20 -0.55 -7.96
CA GLN A 90 10.52 -0.65 -7.33
C GLN A 90 10.79 -2.08 -6.82
N ILE A 91 9.90 -2.64 -6.00
CA ILE A 91 10.09 -3.99 -5.44
C ILE A 91 10.03 -5.05 -6.56
N GLY A 92 9.19 -4.85 -7.57
CA GLY A 92 9.10 -5.73 -8.73
C GLY A 92 10.37 -5.73 -9.59
N GLY A 93 11.01 -4.57 -9.76
CA GLY A 93 12.32 -4.46 -10.41
C GLY A 93 13.38 -5.27 -9.67
N LEU A 94 13.42 -5.13 -8.35
CA LEU A 94 14.31 -5.91 -7.49
C LEU A 94 14.05 -7.42 -7.57
N ALA A 95 12.78 -7.84 -7.60
CA ALA A 95 12.39 -9.24 -7.73
C ALA A 95 12.87 -9.86 -9.06
N LYS A 96 12.67 -9.17 -10.19
CA LYS A 96 13.15 -9.61 -11.51
C LYS A 96 14.66 -9.68 -11.59
N GLU A 97 15.35 -8.73 -10.96
CA GLU A 97 16.80 -8.73 -10.90
C GLU A 97 17.32 -9.95 -10.11
N THR A 98 16.61 -10.46 -9.11
CA THR A 98 16.99 -11.68 -8.36
C THR A 98 17.07 -12.95 -9.23
N GLU A 99 16.28 -13.04 -10.30
CA GLU A 99 16.22 -14.21 -11.18
C GLU A 99 17.42 -14.29 -12.15
N GLY A 100 18.07 -13.16 -12.46
CA GLY A 100 19.11 -13.02 -13.48
C GLY A 100 20.59 -13.19 -13.04
N GLY A 101 20.93 -14.08 -12.11
CA GLY A 101 22.31 -14.60 -11.96
C GLY A 101 23.39 -13.82 -11.18
N GLU A 102 23.53 -12.49 -11.25
CA GLU A 102 24.69 -11.80 -10.60
C GLU A 102 24.43 -11.22 -9.20
N ARG A 103 24.67 -12.02 -8.15
CA ARG A 103 24.29 -11.74 -6.74
C ARG A 103 24.97 -10.54 -6.04
N GLN A 104 26.12 -10.05 -6.53
CA GLN A 104 26.96 -9.08 -5.80
C GLN A 104 26.75 -7.61 -6.22
N VAL A 105 26.63 -7.31 -7.52
CA VAL A 105 26.32 -5.96 -8.02
C VAL A 105 24.92 -5.50 -7.57
N LYS A 106 24.01 -6.49 -7.41
CA LYS A 106 22.61 -6.31 -6.99
C LYS A 106 22.42 -5.93 -5.52
N LYS A 107 23.33 -6.33 -4.62
CA LYS A 107 23.30 -5.89 -3.22
C LYS A 107 23.65 -4.40 -3.08
N PHE A 108 24.51 -3.89 -3.96
CA PHE A 108 25.03 -2.52 -3.89
C PHE A 108 23.99 -1.50 -4.36
N LYS A 109 23.24 -1.81 -5.42
CA LYS A 109 22.11 -0.98 -5.91
C LYS A 109 20.93 -0.99 -4.94
N TYR A 110 20.65 -2.12 -4.27
CA TYR A 110 19.62 -2.22 -3.23
C TYR A 110 19.95 -1.38 -1.98
N VAL A 111 21.23 -1.38 -1.53
CA VAL A 111 21.68 -0.48 -0.46
C VAL A 111 21.51 0.99 -0.87
N LEU A 112 21.68 1.30 -2.17
CA LEU A 112 21.48 2.64 -2.73
C LEU A 112 20.00 3.06 -2.77
N GLU A 113 19.07 2.13 -3.04
CA GLU A 113 17.62 2.40 -3.06
C GLU A 113 16.98 2.35 -1.66
N GLN A 114 17.74 2.03 -0.61
CA GLN A 114 17.20 1.88 0.74
C GLN A 114 16.62 3.19 1.28
N ASP A 115 17.21 4.34 0.94
CA ASP A 115 16.69 5.64 1.38
C ASP A 115 15.42 6.02 0.62
N TYR A 116 15.33 5.71 -0.67
CA TYR A 116 14.10 5.87 -1.44
C TYR A 116 12.98 4.96 -0.95
N LEU A 117 13.28 3.70 -0.60
CA LEU A 117 12.30 2.79 0.02
C LEU A 117 11.85 3.28 1.40
N LYS A 118 12.71 3.93 2.18
CA LYS A 118 12.32 4.56 3.46
C LYS A 118 11.41 5.77 3.23
N GLU A 119 11.65 6.58 2.20
CA GLU A 119 10.77 7.68 1.82
C GLU A 119 9.38 7.17 1.42
N LEU A 120 9.32 6.14 0.57
CA LEU A 120 8.07 5.48 0.19
C LEU A 120 7.35 4.88 1.41
N LEU A 121 8.09 4.25 2.33
CA LEU A 121 7.54 3.75 3.60
C LEU A 121 6.92 4.89 4.43
N GLN A 122 7.57 6.04 4.48
CA GLN A 122 7.04 7.20 5.20
C GLN A 122 5.78 7.75 4.53
N GLN A 123 5.73 7.80 3.19
CA GLN A 123 4.52 8.19 2.46
C GLN A 123 3.36 7.23 2.74
N ILE A 124 3.61 5.91 2.72
CA ILE A 124 2.60 4.88 3.00
C ILE A 124 2.05 5.03 4.42
N ARG A 125 2.91 5.29 5.41
CA ARG A 125 2.47 5.59 6.78
C ARG A 125 1.57 6.83 6.85
N GLY A 126 1.91 7.88 6.11
CA GLY A 126 1.05 9.06 5.97
C GLY A 126 -0.33 8.73 5.40
N GLN A 127 -0.38 7.90 4.35
CA GLN A 127 -1.63 7.43 3.75
C GLN A 127 -2.43 6.55 4.71
N GLN A 128 -1.78 5.65 5.45
CA GLN A 128 -2.42 4.80 6.46
C GLN A 128 -3.11 5.63 7.54
N VAL A 129 -2.43 6.66 8.06
CA VAL A 129 -3.00 7.59 9.05
C VAL A 129 -4.20 8.32 8.47
N SER A 130 -4.09 8.86 7.25
CA SER A 130 -5.18 9.57 6.57
C SER A 130 -6.41 8.69 6.40
N ILE A 131 -6.25 7.48 5.84
CA ILE A 131 -7.34 6.50 5.64
C ILE A 131 -7.98 6.14 6.98
N THR A 132 -7.18 5.95 8.03
CA THR A 132 -7.69 5.61 9.37
C THR A 132 -8.52 6.75 9.98
N LEU A 133 -8.07 8.00 9.85
CA LEU A 133 -8.81 9.17 10.32
C LEU A 133 -10.12 9.36 9.56
N LEU A 134 -10.11 9.19 8.24
CA LEU A 134 -11.31 9.24 7.41
C LEU A 134 -12.31 8.15 7.82
N LEU A 135 -11.82 6.93 8.07
CA LEU A 135 -12.63 5.82 8.59
C LEU A 135 -13.26 6.12 9.95
N GLN A 136 -12.49 6.68 10.89
CA GLN A 136 -13.01 7.07 12.20
C GLN A 136 -14.08 8.17 12.09
N THR A 137 -13.88 9.13 11.19
CA THR A 137 -14.85 10.19 10.93
C THR A 137 -16.14 9.59 10.34
N TYR A 138 -16.01 8.67 9.38
CA TYR A 138 -17.13 7.95 8.80
C TYR A 138 -17.91 7.14 9.85
N GLN A 139 -17.21 6.45 10.75
CA GLN A 139 -17.81 5.67 11.84
C GLN A 139 -18.52 6.54 12.88
N ARG A 140 -18.03 7.75 13.15
CA ARG A 140 -18.54 8.63 14.20
C ARG A 140 -19.72 9.51 13.76
N TYR A 141 -19.84 9.81 12.47
CA TYR A 141 -20.82 10.76 11.93
C TYR A 141 -21.94 10.14 11.09
N GLY A 142 -22.17 8.83 11.18
CA GLY A 142 -23.37 8.21 10.63
C GLY A 142 -23.97 7.17 11.55
#